data_AF-A0A5B6ZDF4-F1
#
_entry.id   AF-A0A5B6ZDF4-F1
#
_cell.length_a   1.000
_cell.length_b   1.000
_cell.length_c   1.000
_cell.angle_alpha   90.00
_cell.angle_beta   90.00
_cell.angle_gamma   90.00
#
_symmetry.space_group_name_H-M   'P 1'
#
loop_
_entity.id
_entity.type
_entity.pdbx_description
1 polymer ?
#
loop_
_entity_poly.entity_id
_entity_poly.type
_entity_poly.pdbx_seq_one_letter_code
_entity_poly.pdbx_strand_id
1 'polypeptide(L)'
;MKRTHIPLCFDRKWLMPLVLISTLSLILLLTLTLGHDKSSSKTGSSSYNSKSKASDSNLGGGSDRLGPPKLPRFAYLLSGTKGDGPRLRRLLQAVYHPRNYYLLHLDLEASDIERLELAKYVKSEAVLREFKNVMVVGKANLVTYKGPTMIASTLHAIAILLKKANGWDWFINLSASDYPLMPQDDLLHIFSYLPRDLNFLEHTNNIGWKEFQRARPIIIDPALYHSKKSGVFWAKEKRFMPASFKLFVDAFLCLI
;
A
#
# COMPACT_ATOMS: atom_id res chain seq x y z
N MET A 1 13.29 55.26 -14.50
CA MET A 1 12.13 55.90 -13.84
C MET A 1 10.93 54.97 -14.11
N LYS A 2 10.15 54.43 -13.17
CA LYS A 2 9.79 54.75 -11.79
C LYS A 2 9.63 53.43 -10.99
N ARG A 3 10.15 53.38 -9.75
CA ARG A 3 9.75 52.39 -8.73
C ARG A 3 8.50 52.90 -8.03
N THR A 4 7.44 52.11 -8.01
CA THR A 4 6.23 52.37 -7.22
C THR A 4 6.39 51.74 -5.84
N HIS A 5 6.57 52.58 -4.82
CA HIS A 5 6.46 52.19 -3.43
C HIS A 5 4.98 52.15 -3.04
N ILE A 6 4.49 51.00 -2.60
CA ILE A 6 3.16 50.86 -1.97
C ILE A 6 3.37 51.14 -0.47
N PRO A 7 2.77 52.19 0.10
CA PRO A 7 2.84 52.42 1.54
C PRO A 7 1.74 51.57 2.21
N LEU A 8 2.13 50.49 2.88
CA LEU A 8 1.28 49.81 3.85
C LEU A 8 1.21 50.67 5.12
N CYS A 9 0.27 51.61 5.15
CA CYS A 9 -0.09 52.33 6.37
C CYS A 9 -1.09 51.46 7.15
N PHE A 10 -0.58 50.66 8.09
CA PHE A 10 -1.42 49.88 9.00
C PHE A 10 -1.93 50.81 10.11
N ASP A 11 -3.25 50.97 10.18
CA ASP A 11 -3.92 51.91 11.08
C ASP A 11 -3.72 51.47 12.56
N ARG A 12 -3.10 52.35 13.36
CA ARG A 12 -2.58 52.07 14.71
C ARG A 12 -3.66 51.64 15.72
N LYS A 13 -4.93 51.83 15.39
CA LYS A 13 -6.09 51.49 16.24
C LYS A 13 -6.37 49.98 16.30
N TRP A 14 -5.95 49.20 15.29
CA TRP A 14 -6.19 47.75 15.23
C TRP A 14 -5.01 46.90 15.72
N LEU A 15 -3.84 47.50 15.92
CA LEU A 15 -2.65 46.82 16.44
C LEU A 15 -2.84 46.39 17.91
N MET A 16 -3.48 47.23 18.72
CA MET A 16 -3.68 46.95 20.16
C MET A 16 -4.55 45.70 20.43
N PRO A 17 -5.72 45.52 19.79
CA PRO A 17 -6.53 44.31 20.00
C PRO A 17 -5.84 43.05 19.46
N LEU A 18 -5.09 43.12 18.35
CA LEU A 18 -4.34 41.98 17.81
C LEU A 18 -3.22 41.51 18.75
N VAL A 19 -2.50 42.44 19.38
CA VAL A 19 -1.46 42.11 20.36
C VAL A 19 -2.06 41.47 21.60
N LEU A 20 -3.21 41.99 22.10
CA LEU A 20 -3.90 41.42 23.27
C LEU A 20 -4.42 40.00 23.03
N ILE A 21 -4.97 39.72 21.85
CA ILE A 21 -5.45 38.37 21.50
C ILE A 21 -4.27 37.39 21.39
N SER A 22 -3.16 37.85 20.80
CA SER A 22 -1.94 37.03 20.68
C SER A 22 -1.33 36.69 22.05
N THR A 23 -1.25 37.66 22.97
CA THR A 23 -0.71 37.40 24.31
C THR A 23 -1.62 36.49 25.14
N LEU A 24 -2.95 36.64 25.04
CA LEU A 24 -3.90 35.77 25.73
C LEU A 24 -3.81 34.31 25.24
N SER A 25 -3.66 34.12 23.92
CA SER A 25 -3.46 32.80 23.31
C SER A 25 -2.16 32.13 23.78
N LEU A 26 -1.08 32.89 23.88
CA LEU A 26 0.22 32.38 24.35
C LEU A 26 0.16 31.94 25.82
N ILE A 27 -0.55 32.69 26.67
CA ILE A 27 -0.74 32.35 28.09
C ILE A 27 -1.56 31.07 28.23
N LEU A 28 -2.62 30.89 27.44
CA LEU A 28 -3.43 29.67 27.44
C LEU A 28 -2.63 28.44 27.00
N LEU A 29 -1.74 28.60 26.02
CA LEU A 29 -0.86 27.51 25.58
C LEU A 29 0.16 27.12 26.67
N LEU A 30 0.63 28.09 27.46
CA LEU A 30 1.59 27.87 28.53
C LEU A 30 0.99 27.15 29.74
N THR A 31 -0.29 27.38 30.04
CA THR A 31 -0.98 26.68 31.16
C THR A 31 -1.30 25.22 30.82
N LEU A 32 -1.49 24.91 29.53
CA LEU A 32 -1.72 23.54 29.07
C LEU A 32 -0.47 22.65 29.11
N THR A 33 0.73 23.23 28.99
CA THR A 33 1.99 22.45 29.03
C THR A 33 2.55 22.23 30.42
N LEU A 34 2.10 22.99 31.43
CA LEU A 34 2.59 22.91 32.81
C LEU A 34 1.72 22.03 33.73
N GLY A 35 0.62 21.47 33.21
CA GLY A 35 -0.38 20.70 33.99
C GLY A 35 -0.23 19.17 33.98
N HIS A 36 0.91 18.60 33.56
CA HIS A 36 1.06 17.14 33.50
C HIS A 36 2.36 16.66 34.14
N ASP A 37 2.34 16.51 35.47
CA ASP A 37 3.38 15.81 36.20
C ASP A 37 2.80 14.61 36.99
N LYS A 38 3.31 13.43 36.59
CA LYS A 38 3.54 12.18 37.33
C LYS A 38 2.40 11.45 38.06
N SER A 39 2.21 10.20 37.63
CA SER A 39 2.16 9.06 38.56
C SER A 39 3.09 7.94 38.07
N SER A 40 4.07 7.59 38.89
CA SER A 40 4.91 6.39 38.73
C SER A 40 4.44 5.32 39.70
N SER A 41 4.38 4.06 39.27
CA SER A 41 4.54 2.93 40.18
C SER A 41 5.38 1.82 39.53
N LYS A 42 6.03 1.06 40.41
CA LYS A 42 7.33 0.39 40.29
C LYS A 42 7.29 -1.03 39.71
N THR A 43 8.35 -1.36 38.98
CA THR A 43 9.14 -2.63 38.86
C THR A 43 8.51 -4.00 39.10
N GLY A 44 8.80 -4.91 38.15
CA GLY A 44 8.95 -6.34 38.38
C GLY A 44 9.77 -6.97 37.24
N SER A 45 11.07 -7.14 37.45
CA SER A 45 11.98 -7.83 36.54
C SER A 45 11.87 -9.35 36.72
N SER A 46 11.64 -10.11 35.65
CA SER A 46 12.06 -11.51 35.59
C SER A 46 12.70 -11.81 34.23
N SER A 47 14.00 -12.04 34.27
CA SER A 47 14.78 -12.63 33.19
C SER A 47 14.39 -14.10 33.04
N TYR A 48 13.93 -14.50 31.85
CA TYR A 48 13.87 -15.90 31.47
C TYR A 48 14.56 -16.06 30.10
N ASN A 49 15.78 -16.57 30.17
CA ASN A 49 16.46 -17.22 29.07
C ASN A 49 15.66 -18.43 28.63
N SER A 50 15.33 -18.54 27.34
CA SER A 50 15.13 -19.85 26.73
C SER A 50 15.64 -19.84 25.29
N LYS A 51 16.77 -20.54 25.10
CA LYS A 51 17.18 -21.08 23.82
C LYS A 51 16.24 -22.26 23.52
N SER A 52 15.56 -22.23 22.37
CA SER A 52 15.06 -23.46 21.75
C SER A 52 15.22 -23.37 20.24
N LYS A 53 16.29 -24.02 19.75
CA LYS A 53 16.28 -24.69 18.44
C LYS A 53 15.35 -25.89 18.57
N ALA A 54 14.35 -26.00 17.71
CA ALA A 54 13.85 -27.27 17.21
C ALA A 54 12.99 -27.01 15.98
N SER A 55 13.43 -27.59 14.88
CA SER A 55 12.60 -27.96 13.74
C SER A 55 11.61 -29.02 14.21
N ASP A 56 10.33 -28.94 13.82
CA ASP A 56 9.61 -30.14 13.40
C ASP A 56 8.34 -29.83 12.61
N SER A 57 8.08 -30.75 11.69
CA SER A 57 7.07 -30.76 10.65
C SER A 57 5.70 -31.26 11.11
N ASN A 58 4.65 -30.71 10.48
CA ASN A 58 3.40 -31.36 10.04
C ASN A 58 2.38 -31.98 11.03
N LEU A 59 1.12 -31.56 10.76
CA LEU A 59 -0.18 -32.28 10.84
C LEU A 59 -0.86 -32.49 12.20
N GLY A 60 -2.15 -32.12 12.24
CA GLY A 60 -3.14 -32.65 13.19
C GLY A 60 -3.80 -31.57 14.05
N GLY A 61 -5.13 -31.45 13.93
CA GLY A 61 -5.92 -30.49 14.67
C GLY A 61 -6.13 -30.82 16.16
N GLY A 62 -6.68 -29.84 16.86
CA GLY A 62 -7.35 -30.02 18.16
C GLY A 62 -6.43 -29.94 19.38
N SER A 63 -6.26 -28.72 19.89
CA SER A 63 -6.03 -28.36 21.31
C SER A 63 -4.87 -27.38 21.49
N ASP A 64 -5.08 -26.10 21.16
CA ASP A 64 -4.21 -25.00 21.63
C ASP A 64 -5.00 -23.68 21.87
N ARG A 65 -6.31 -23.79 22.13
CA ARG A 65 -7.24 -22.64 22.21
C ARG A 65 -7.36 -22.04 23.62
N LEU A 66 -6.24 -21.74 24.28
CA LEU A 66 -6.23 -20.91 25.50
C LEU A 66 -5.63 -19.51 25.26
N GLY A 67 -5.12 -19.23 24.06
CA GLY A 67 -4.64 -17.90 23.66
C GLY A 67 -5.54 -17.21 22.63
N PRO A 68 -5.55 -15.86 22.57
CA PRO A 68 -6.20 -15.13 21.50
C PRO A 68 -5.63 -15.57 20.13
N PRO A 69 -6.44 -15.56 19.05
CA PRO A 69 -5.98 -15.98 17.73
C PRO A 69 -4.78 -15.14 17.28
N LYS A 70 -3.80 -15.81 16.67
CA LYS A 70 -2.61 -15.12 16.16
C LYS A 70 -3.03 -14.13 15.08
N LEU A 71 -2.70 -12.85 15.28
CA LEU A 71 -3.00 -11.81 14.29
C LEU A 71 -2.26 -12.07 12.97
N PRO A 72 -2.89 -11.80 11.82
CA PRO A 72 -2.20 -11.96 10.55
C PRO A 72 -1.21 -10.84 10.26
N ARG A 73 -0.48 -11.00 9.16
CA ARG A 73 0.32 -9.96 8.52
C ARG A 73 -0.06 -9.86 7.06
N PHE A 74 -0.41 -8.66 6.62
CA PHE A 74 -0.71 -8.40 5.22
C PHE A 74 0.52 -7.87 4.49
N ALA A 75 0.63 -8.21 3.21
CA ALA A 75 1.59 -7.63 2.28
C ALA A 75 0.83 -6.86 1.19
N TYR A 76 0.91 -5.54 1.23
CA TYR A 76 0.25 -4.65 0.30
C TYR A 76 1.17 -4.27 -0.87
N LEU A 77 0.66 -4.42 -2.09
CA LEU A 77 1.17 -3.70 -3.26
C LEU A 77 0.30 -2.46 -3.47
N LEU A 78 0.90 -1.27 -3.40
CA LEU A 78 0.24 -0.01 -3.73
C LEU A 78 0.79 0.52 -5.06
N SER A 79 0.00 0.41 -6.12
CA SER A 79 0.41 0.75 -7.49
C SER A 79 -0.25 2.03 -8.00
N GLY A 80 0.53 2.87 -8.69
CA GLY A 80 0.05 4.09 -9.33
C GLY A 80 0.79 4.38 -10.63
N THR A 81 0.28 5.36 -11.36
CA THR A 81 0.92 5.86 -12.59
C THR A 81 1.23 7.36 -12.46
N LYS A 82 1.48 8.03 -13.59
CA LYS A 82 1.77 9.47 -13.65
C LYS A 82 0.77 10.30 -12.85
N GLY A 83 1.27 11.06 -11.88
CA GLY A 83 0.48 11.98 -11.05
C GLY A 83 -0.19 11.32 -9.84
N ASP A 84 -0.05 10.01 -9.64
CA ASP A 84 -0.64 9.30 -8.51
C ASP A 84 0.24 9.33 -7.24
N GLY A 85 1.45 9.90 -7.28
CA GLY A 85 2.34 9.99 -6.13
C GLY A 85 1.65 10.49 -4.84
N PRO A 86 0.93 11.63 -4.86
CA PRO A 86 0.18 12.10 -3.70
C PRO A 86 -0.96 11.17 -3.26
N ARG A 87 -1.64 10.52 -4.21
CA ARG A 87 -2.72 9.55 -3.91
C ARG A 87 -2.17 8.30 -3.24
N LEU A 88 -1.01 7.80 -3.68
CA LEU A 88 -0.33 6.70 -3.02
C LEU A 88 0.09 7.03 -1.59
N ARG A 89 0.56 8.27 -1.32
CA ARG A 89 0.86 8.71 0.05
C ARG A 89 -0.39 8.69 0.92
N ARG A 90 -1.48 9.28 0.43
CA ARG A 90 -2.78 9.27 1.12
C ARG A 90 -3.27 7.85 1.39
N LEU A 91 -3.18 6.96 0.39
CA LEU A 91 -3.59 5.57 0.51
C LEU A 91 -2.74 4.84 1.54
N LEU A 92 -1.40 4.97 1.45
CA LEU A 92 -0.49 4.37 2.42
C LEU A 92 -0.84 4.78 3.84
N GLN A 93 -1.08 6.06 4.09
CA GLN A 93 -1.48 6.56 5.42
C GLN A 93 -2.79 5.92 5.90
N ALA A 94 -3.76 5.71 5.02
CA ALA A 94 -5.05 5.11 5.36
C ALA A 94 -4.96 3.61 5.67
N VAL A 95 -4.06 2.88 5.00
CA VAL A 95 -3.90 1.44 5.19
C VAL A 95 -2.72 1.07 6.09
N TYR A 96 -2.00 2.05 6.65
CA TYR A 96 -0.77 1.79 7.40
C TYR A 96 -1.05 1.12 8.74
N HIS A 97 -0.32 0.05 9.01
CA HIS A 97 -0.26 -0.62 10.30
C HIS A 97 1.15 -1.20 10.48
N PRO A 98 1.79 -1.04 11.66
CA PRO A 98 3.20 -1.41 11.88
C PRO A 98 3.52 -2.90 11.67
N ARG A 99 2.49 -3.76 11.71
CA ARG A 99 2.61 -5.22 11.57
C ARG A 99 2.65 -5.71 10.11
N ASN A 100 2.15 -4.89 9.18
CA ASN A 100 2.01 -5.24 7.76
C ASN A 100 3.22 -4.77 6.95
N TYR A 101 3.34 -5.25 5.72
CA TYR A 101 4.37 -4.84 4.77
C TYR A 101 3.74 -4.10 3.59
N TYR A 102 4.45 -3.10 3.07
CA TYR A 102 3.97 -2.26 1.98
C TYR A 102 5.06 -2.13 0.91
N LEU A 103 4.68 -2.37 -0.33
CA LEU A 103 5.50 -2.12 -1.50
C LEU A 103 4.81 -1.11 -2.41
N LEU A 104 5.42 0.06 -2.56
CA LEU A 104 4.90 1.13 -3.39
C LEU A 104 5.55 1.04 -4.77
N HIS A 105 4.72 1.10 -5.81
CA HIS A 105 5.12 1.05 -7.20
C HIS A 105 4.48 2.20 -7.98
N LEU A 106 5.31 3.05 -8.55
CA LEU A 106 4.92 3.99 -9.59
C LEU A 106 5.50 3.46 -10.91
N ASP A 107 4.65 3.34 -11.92
CA ASP A 107 5.06 2.85 -13.24
C ASP A 107 5.99 3.84 -13.97
N LEU A 108 6.49 3.43 -15.15
CA LEU A 108 7.40 4.24 -15.95
C LEU A 108 6.74 5.46 -16.64
N GLU A 109 5.43 5.67 -16.54
CA GLU A 109 4.83 6.94 -16.96
C GLU A 109 5.01 8.04 -15.91
N ALA A 110 5.15 7.67 -14.64
CA ALA A 110 5.53 8.59 -13.60
C ALA A 110 6.98 9.05 -13.79
N SER A 111 7.20 10.36 -13.64
CA SER A 111 8.54 10.94 -13.81
C SER A 111 9.52 10.42 -12.75
N ASP A 112 10.81 10.42 -13.08
CA ASP A 112 11.88 10.08 -12.13
C ASP A 112 11.83 10.94 -10.87
N ILE A 113 11.44 12.22 -11.03
CA ILE A 113 11.25 13.17 -9.93
C ILE A 113 10.14 12.69 -9.00
N GLU A 114 8.97 12.34 -9.56
CA GLU A 114 7.83 11.86 -8.77
C GLU A 114 8.16 10.56 -8.01
N ARG A 115 8.85 9.63 -8.67
CA ARG A 115 9.32 8.37 -8.04
C ARG A 115 10.33 8.64 -6.93
N LEU A 116 11.26 9.57 -7.16
CA LEU A 116 12.25 9.98 -6.17
C LEU A 116 11.60 10.68 -4.97
N GLU A 117 10.60 11.54 -5.19
CA GLU A 117 9.86 12.19 -4.12
C GLU A 117 9.08 11.19 -3.26
N LEU A 118 8.47 10.17 -3.87
CA LEU A 118 7.83 9.09 -3.13
C LEU A 118 8.83 8.32 -2.25
N ALA A 119 10.01 8.02 -2.79
CA ALA A 119 11.08 7.38 -2.03
C ALA A 119 11.63 8.26 -0.90
N LYS A 120 11.74 9.59 -1.13
CA LYS A 120 12.13 10.56 -0.11
C LYS A 120 11.11 10.61 1.02
N TYR A 121 9.82 10.65 0.68
CA TYR A 121 8.72 10.64 1.66
C TYR A 121 8.80 9.42 2.60
N VAL A 122 8.95 8.22 2.03
CA VAL A 122 9.06 6.98 2.83
C VAL A 122 10.27 7.00 3.76
N LYS A 123 11.38 7.64 3.36
CA LYS A 123 12.59 7.77 4.17
C LYS A 123 12.52 8.86 5.23
N SER A 124 11.72 9.91 5.00
CA SER A 124 11.61 11.07 5.89
C SER A 124 10.57 10.87 6.99
N GLU A 125 9.51 10.10 6.72
CA GLU A 125 8.42 9.90 7.67
C GLU A 125 8.87 9.07 8.89
N ALA A 126 8.68 9.62 10.09
CA ALA A 126 9.27 9.06 11.32
C ALA A 126 8.78 7.64 11.60
N VAL A 127 7.47 7.40 11.46
CA VAL A 127 6.83 6.10 11.71
C VAL A 127 7.33 5.06 10.71
N LEU A 128 7.37 5.40 9.42
CA LEU A 128 7.79 4.46 8.38
C LEU A 128 9.26 4.07 8.51
N ARG A 129 10.10 5.04 8.92
CA ARG A 129 11.52 4.83 9.18
C ARG A 129 11.78 3.96 10.40
N GLU A 130 10.95 4.06 11.43
CA GLU A 130 11.06 3.25 12.66
C GLU A 130 10.75 1.78 12.37
N PHE A 131 9.58 1.50 11.77
CA PHE A 131 9.13 0.13 11.52
C PHE A 131 9.78 -0.54 10.30
N LYS A 132 10.34 0.25 9.36
CA LYS A 132 11.06 -0.24 8.17
C LYS A 132 10.25 -1.24 7.34
N ASN A 133 8.93 -1.11 7.35
CA ASN A 133 7.99 -2.02 6.73
C ASN A 133 7.42 -1.50 5.40
N VAL A 134 7.95 -0.38 4.90
CA VAL A 134 7.55 0.24 3.62
C VAL A 134 8.74 0.30 2.67
N MET A 135 8.53 -0.21 1.45
CA MET A 135 9.53 -0.24 0.38
C MET A 135 8.99 0.48 -0.86
N VAL A 136 9.89 1.05 -1.66
CA VAL A 136 9.55 1.65 -2.96
C VAL A 136 10.31 0.90 -4.06
N VAL A 137 9.62 0.52 -5.13
CA VAL A 137 10.25 -0.15 -6.28
C VAL A 137 11.16 0.84 -6.99
N GLY A 138 12.47 0.55 -7.02
CA GLY A 138 13.45 1.39 -7.70
C GLY A 138 13.40 1.28 -9.22
N LYS A 139 13.46 0.05 -9.75
CA LYS A 139 13.32 -0.24 -11.18
C LYS A 139 11.84 -0.37 -11.51
N ALA A 140 11.22 0.74 -11.89
CA ALA A 140 9.82 0.79 -12.28
C ALA A 140 9.54 -0.09 -13.51
N ASN A 141 8.31 -0.57 -13.60
CA ASN A 141 7.81 -1.37 -14.71
C ASN A 141 7.05 -0.45 -15.66
N LEU A 142 7.11 -0.71 -16.97
CA LEU A 142 6.18 -0.09 -17.91
C LEU A 142 4.90 -0.91 -17.89
N VAL A 143 3.77 -0.26 -17.61
CA VAL A 143 2.52 -0.96 -17.33
C VAL A 143 1.40 -0.50 -18.26
N THR A 144 0.84 -1.43 -19.03
CA THR A 144 -0.29 -1.22 -19.93
C THR A 144 -1.55 -1.84 -19.31
N TYR A 145 -2.55 -1.03 -18.96
CA TYR A 145 -3.76 -1.45 -18.22
C TYR A 145 -4.51 -2.67 -18.78
N LYS A 146 -4.43 -2.93 -20.09
CA LYS A 146 -5.06 -4.08 -20.77
C LYS A 146 -4.08 -5.15 -21.24
N GLY A 147 -2.80 -5.00 -20.88
CA GLY A 147 -1.73 -5.85 -21.33
C GLY A 147 -1.20 -6.80 -20.24
N PRO A 148 -0.47 -7.86 -20.63
CA PRO A 148 0.25 -8.74 -19.73
C PRO A 148 1.23 -8.02 -18.80
N THR A 149 1.68 -6.80 -19.13
CA THR A 149 2.56 -6.03 -18.23
C THR A 149 1.92 -5.69 -16.89
N MET A 150 0.58 -5.57 -16.80
CA MET A 150 -0.11 -5.40 -15.51
C MET A 150 0.17 -6.58 -14.57
N ILE A 151 -0.07 -7.81 -15.04
CA ILE A 151 0.16 -9.00 -14.23
C ILE A 151 1.66 -9.24 -13.98
N ALA A 152 2.51 -8.95 -14.96
CA ALA A 152 3.97 -9.02 -14.78
C ALA A 152 4.46 -8.06 -13.67
N SER A 153 3.88 -6.86 -13.58
CA SER A 153 4.19 -5.90 -12.52
C SER A 153 3.77 -6.41 -11.14
N THR A 154 2.58 -7.00 -11.03
CA THR A 154 2.11 -7.63 -9.78
C THR A 154 3.00 -8.81 -9.37
N LEU A 155 3.38 -9.68 -10.30
CA LEU A 155 4.28 -10.81 -10.03
C LEU A 155 5.68 -10.33 -9.61
N HIS A 156 6.20 -9.28 -10.24
CA HIS A 156 7.46 -8.65 -9.83
C HIS A 156 7.38 -8.12 -8.40
N ALA A 157 6.27 -7.47 -8.02
CA ALA A 157 6.03 -7.01 -6.66
C ALA A 157 5.96 -8.15 -5.64
N ILE A 158 5.23 -9.23 -5.95
CA ILE A 158 5.16 -10.43 -5.10
C ILE A 158 6.55 -11.03 -4.90
N ALA A 159 7.35 -11.14 -5.97
CA ALA A 159 8.73 -11.65 -5.89
C ALA A 159 9.61 -10.79 -4.98
N ILE A 160 9.47 -9.46 -5.01
CA ILE A 160 10.17 -8.56 -4.09
C ILE A 160 9.71 -8.80 -2.65
N LEU A 161 8.40 -8.87 -2.42
CA LEU A 161 7.83 -9.08 -1.08
C LEU A 161 8.26 -10.43 -0.49
N LEU A 162 8.21 -11.52 -1.27
CA LEU A 162 8.71 -12.84 -0.84
C LEU A 162 10.20 -12.84 -0.48
N LYS A 163 11.00 -11.99 -1.16
CA LYS A 163 12.44 -11.90 -0.90
C LYS A 163 12.79 -10.99 0.28
N LYS A 164 12.00 -9.95 0.52
CA LYS A 164 12.33 -8.85 1.46
C LYS A 164 11.50 -8.86 2.74
N ALA A 165 10.31 -9.44 2.70
CA ALA A 165 9.38 -9.51 3.81
C ALA A 165 8.99 -10.97 4.07
N ASN A 166 9.24 -11.45 5.28
CA ASN A 166 8.99 -12.86 5.62
C ASN A 166 7.79 -12.97 6.56
N GLY A 167 7.03 -14.06 6.40
CA GLY A 167 5.94 -14.42 7.31
C GLY A 167 4.73 -13.49 7.26
N TRP A 168 4.44 -12.95 6.07
CA TRP A 168 3.11 -12.42 5.76
C TRP A 168 2.17 -13.56 5.34
N ASP A 169 0.89 -13.42 5.68
CA ASP A 169 -0.13 -14.45 5.48
C ASP A 169 -0.93 -14.22 4.20
N TRP A 170 -1.22 -12.96 3.86
CA TRP A 170 -2.03 -12.59 2.69
C TRP A 170 -1.42 -11.44 1.90
N PHE A 171 -1.56 -11.53 0.58
CA PHE A 171 -1.19 -10.48 -0.37
C PHE A 171 -2.43 -9.69 -0.80
N ILE A 172 -2.32 -8.36 -0.85
CA ILE A 172 -3.39 -7.46 -1.26
C ILE A 172 -2.83 -6.47 -2.28
N ASN A 173 -3.40 -6.41 -3.48
CA ASN A 173 -3.07 -5.41 -4.49
C ASN A 173 -4.08 -4.26 -4.46
N LEU A 174 -3.59 -3.03 -4.38
CA LEU A 174 -4.39 -1.81 -4.45
C LEU A 174 -3.78 -0.86 -5.48
N SER A 175 -4.64 -0.15 -6.19
CA SER A 175 -4.30 0.97 -7.04
C SER A 175 -4.41 2.30 -6.28
N ALA A 176 -3.83 3.37 -6.83
CA ALA A 176 -3.98 4.72 -6.30
C ALA A 176 -5.42 5.27 -6.31
N SER A 177 -6.37 4.56 -6.95
CA SER A 177 -7.79 4.92 -6.97
C SER A 177 -8.59 4.22 -5.87
N ASP A 178 -8.01 3.23 -5.19
CA ASP A 178 -8.69 2.47 -4.14
C ASP A 178 -8.61 3.18 -2.78
N TYR A 179 -9.55 2.87 -1.88
CA TYR A 179 -9.54 3.40 -0.51
C TYR A 179 -10.19 2.41 0.48
N PRO A 180 -9.62 2.21 1.68
CA PRO A 180 -10.18 1.27 2.65
C PRO A 180 -11.53 1.78 3.18
N LEU A 181 -12.48 0.85 3.34
CA LEU A 181 -13.80 1.11 3.96
C LEU A 181 -13.85 0.69 5.44
N MET A 182 -12.82 0.00 5.92
CA MET A 182 -12.69 -0.44 7.31
C MET A 182 -11.27 -0.15 7.82
N PRO A 183 -11.09 0.12 9.12
CA PRO A 183 -9.78 0.33 9.70
C PRO A 183 -8.95 -0.97 9.70
N GLN A 184 -7.63 -0.82 9.80
CA GLN A 184 -6.71 -1.97 9.77
C GLN A 184 -6.87 -2.90 10.97
N ASP A 185 -7.22 -2.37 12.14
CA ASP A 185 -7.41 -3.17 13.35
C ASP A 185 -8.59 -4.15 13.21
N ASP A 186 -9.70 -3.67 12.64
CA ASP A 186 -10.87 -4.52 12.35
C ASP A 186 -10.55 -5.59 11.32
N LEU A 187 -9.81 -5.23 10.27
CA LEU A 187 -9.36 -6.17 9.24
C LEU A 187 -8.46 -7.27 9.85
N LEU A 188 -7.49 -6.89 10.69
CA LEU A 188 -6.61 -7.83 11.40
C LEU A 188 -7.40 -8.73 12.36
N HIS A 189 -8.40 -8.17 13.05
CA HIS A 189 -9.27 -8.92 13.95
C HIS A 189 -10.08 -9.97 13.21
N ILE A 190 -10.79 -9.57 12.15
CA ILE A 190 -11.64 -10.48 11.35
C ILE A 190 -10.77 -11.60 10.75
N PHE A 191 -9.66 -11.24 10.11
CA PHE A 191 -8.79 -12.22 9.47
C PHE A 191 -8.04 -13.10 10.48
N SER A 192 -7.98 -12.74 11.77
CA SER A 192 -7.41 -13.63 12.79
C SER A 192 -8.21 -14.92 12.98
N TYR A 193 -9.50 -14.92 12.67
CA TYR A 193 -10.38 -16.09 12.76
C TYR A 193 -10.47 -16.89 11.46
N LEU A 194 -9.91 -16.38 10.35
CA LEU A 194 -9.96 -17.04 9.05
C LEU A 194 -8.77 -18.01 8.86
N PRO A 195 -9.01 -19.21 8.29
CA PRO A 195 -7.94 -20.11 7.88
C PRO A 195 -6.95 -19.45 6.92
N ARG A 196 -5.65 -19.64 7.16
CA ARG A 196 -4.55 -18.98 6.40
C ARG A 196 -4.38 -19.49 4.97
N ASP A 197 -4.96 -20.64 4.66
CA ASP A 197 -4.95 -21.30 3.36
C ASP A 197 -6.05 -20.79 2.41
N LEU A 198 -6.89 -19.85 2.84
CA LEU A 198 -7.92 -19.23 2.00
C LEU A 198 -7.37 -18.13 1.09
N ASN A 199 -7.89 -18.10 -0.14
CA ASN A 199 -7.71 -17.03 -1.11
C ASN A 199 -9.05 -16.37 -1.42
N PHE A 200 -9.06 -15.03 -1.50
CA PHE A 200 -10.25 -14.25 -1.80
C PHE A 200 -10.13 -13.69 -3.21
N LEU A 201 -10.75 -14.37 -4.17
CA LEU A 201 -10.76 -13.99 -5.58
C LEU A 201 -12.20 -13.96 -6.07
N GLU A 202 -12.63 -12.84 -6.64
CA GLU A 202 -13.86 -12.81 -7.40
C GLU A 202 -13.64 -13.54 -8.73
N HIS A 203 -14.53 -14.47 -9.06
CA HIS A 203 -14.44 -15.19 -10.33
C HIS A 203 -15.82 -15.63 -10.81
N THR A 204 -15.97 -15.71 -12.13
CA THR A 204 -17.09 -16.40 -12.76
C THR A 204 -16.59 -17.39 -13.80
N ASN A 205 -17.26 -18.55 -13.87
CA ASN A 205 -17.08 -19.53 -14.93
C ASN A 205 -18.05 -19.30 -16.10
N ASN A 206 -18.94 -18.30 -16.01
CA ASN A 206 -19.81 -17.94 -17.12
C ASN A 206 -19.08 -16.97 -18.06
N ILE A 207 -18.30 -17.56 -18.98
CA ILE A 207 -17.48 -16.82 -19.93
C ILE A 207 -18.37 -16.12 -20.97
N GLY A 208 -19.39 -16.79 -21.49
CA GLY A 208 -20.33 -16.25 -22.49
C GLY A 208 -19.62 -15.50 -23.62
N TRP A 209 -20.07 -14.27 -23.89
CA TRP A 209 -19.47 -13.39 -24.91
C TRP A 209 -18.02 -12.98 -24.62
N LYS A 210 -17.55 -13.06 -23.37
CA LYS A 210 -16.16 -12.72 -23.00
C LYS A 210 -15.14 -13.69 -23.62
N GLU A 211 -15.56 -14.88 -24.06
CA GLU A 211 -14.67 -15.86 -24.69
C GLU A 211 -14.03 -15.27 -25.96
N PHE A 212 -14.87 -14.72 -26.81
CA PHE A 212 -14.46 -14.14 -28.09
C PHE A 212 -13.71 -12.82 -27.94
N GLN A 213 -13.86 -12.14 -26.80
CA GLN A 213 -13.23 -10.84 -26.54
C GLN A 213 -11.96 -10.90 -25.69
N ARG A 214 -11.81 -11.92 -24.82
CA ARG A 214 -10.73 -12.00 -23.84
C ARG A 214 -9.92 -13.29 -23.94
N ALA A 215 -10.54 -14.41 -24.30
CA ALA A 215 -9.85 -15.70 -24.32
C ALA A 215 -9.22 -16.00 -25.68
N ARG A 216 -9.99 -15.87 -26.77
CA ARG A 216 -9.55 -16.19 -28.14
C ARG A 216 -8.63 -15.16 -28.81
N PRO A 217 -8.73 -13.85 -28.56
CA PRO A 217 -7.84 -12.91 -29.21
C PRO A 217 -6.39 -13.06 -28.75
N ILE A 218 -5.46 -12.75 -29.64
CA ILE A 218 -4.02 -12.66 -29.34
C ILE A 218 -3.67 -11.19 -29.19
N ILE A 219 -3.06 -10.85 -28.05
CA ILE A 219 -2.68 -9.48 -27.69
C ILE A 219 -1.17 -9.38 -27.69
N ILE A 220 -0.65 -8.32 -28.29
CA ILE A 220 0.76 -7.93 -28.24
C ILE A 220 0.86 -6.67 -27.39
N ASP A 221 1.69 -6.73 -26.35
CA ASP A 221 1.95 -5.59 -25.47
C ASP A 221 3.34 -5.02 -25.77
N PRO A 222 3.42 -3.85 -26.42
CA PRO A 222 4.68 -3.21 -26.75
C PRO A 222 5.53 -2.90 -25.52
N ALA A 223 4.90 -2.73 -24.35
CA ALA A 223 5.62 -2.43 -23.12
C ALA A 223 6.56 -3.56 -22.66
N LEU A 224 6.48 -4.75 -23.26
CA LEU A 224 7.43 -5.86 -23.03
C LEU A 224 8.78 -5.66 -23.73
N TYR A 225 8.84 -4.92 -24.85
CA TYR A 225 10.04 -4.79 -25.67
C TYR A 225 10.37 -3.35 -26.11
N HIS A 226 9.49 -2.38 -25.81
CA HIS A 226 9.70 -0.96 -26.02
C HIS A 226 9.65 -0.19 -24.71
N SER A 227 10.38 0.93 -24.65
CA SER A 227 10.46 1.83 -23.50
C SER A 227 9.36 2.88 -23.45
N LYS A 228 8.62 3.09 -24.55
CA LYS A 228 7.54 4.06 -24.65
C LYS A 228 6.19 3.38 -24.46
N LYS A 229 5.36 3.91 -23.55
CA LYS A 229 3.99 3.41 -23.37
C LYS A 229 3.18 3.59 -24.65
N SER A 230 2.50 2.52 -25.06
CA SER A 230 1.50 2.52 -26.10
C SER A 230 0.37 1.55 -25.74
N GLY A 231 -0.74 1.64 -26.45
CA GLY A 231 -1.83 0.69 -26.28
C GLY A 231 -1.44 -0.72 -26.72
N VAL A 232 -2.22 -1.70 -26.27
CA VAL A 232 -2.09 -3.07 -26.75
C VAL A 232 -2.52 -3.19 -28.21
N PHE A 233 -1.84 -4.04 -28.97
CA PHE A 233 -2.21 -4.40 -30.33
C PHE A 233 -2.91 -5.75 -30.36
N TRP A 234 -3.90 -5.87 -31.24
CA TRP A 234 -4.63 -7.11 -31.45
C TRP A 234 -4.15 -7.75 -32.76
N ALA A 235 -3.76 -9.02 -32.70
CA ALA A 235 -3.46 -9.76 -33.91
C ALA A 235 -4.74 -10.02 -34.72
N LYS A 236 -4.58 -10.20 -36.03
CA LYS A 236 -5.71 -10.56 -36.92
C LYS A 236 -6.17 -11.99 -36.63
N GLU A 237 -5.22 -12.87 -36.34
CA GLU A 237 -5.44 -14.26 -35.98
C GLU A 237 -5.96 -14.40 -34.54
N LYS A 238 -6.75 -15.45 -34.31
CA LYS A 238 -7.26 -15.84 -33.00
C LYS A 238 -6.75 -17.22 -32.65
N ARG A 239 -6.56 -17.47 -31.35
CA ARG A 239 -6.22 -18.80 -30.83
C ARG A 239 -7.47 -19.60 -30.46
N PHE A 240 -7.32 -20.92 -30.44
CA PHE A 240 -8.32 -21.81 -29.88
C PHE A 240 -8.36 -21.72 -28.36
N MET A 241 -9.49 -22.12 -27.78
CA MET A 241 -9.60 -22.26 -26.34
C MET A 241 -8.66 -23.37 -25.84
N PRO A 242 -7.94 -23.15 -24.74
CA PRO A 242 -7.14 -24.20 -24.13
C PRO A 242 -8.03 -25.35 -23.65
N ALA A 243 -7.61 -26.59 -23.91
CA ALA A 243 -8.35 -27.79 -23.51
C ALA A 243 -7.87 -28.39 -22.18
N SER A 244 -6.68 -28.01 -21.71
CA SER A 244 -6.04 -28.59 -20.51
C SER A 244 -6.50 -27.97 -19.19
N PHE A 245 -7.18 -26.82 -19.22
CA PHE A 245 -7.64 -26.11 -18.03
C PHE A 245 -8.91 -25.31 -18.31
N LYS A 246 -9.61 -24.96 -17.23
CA LYS A 246 -10.83 -24.17 -17.30
C LYS A 246 -10.51 -22.70 -17.06
N LEU A 247 -10.97 -21.82 -17.93
CA LEU A 247 -10.80 -20.38 -17.73
C LEU A 247 -11.84 -19.83 -16.76
N PHE A 248 -11.36 -19.08 -15.78
CA PHE A 248 -12.19 -18.27 -14.90
C PHE A 248 -11.97 -16.80 -15.24
N VAL A 249 -13.05 -16.03 -15.28
CA VAL A 249 -13.00 -14.62 -15.67
C VAL A 249 -13.54 -13.79 -14.52
N ASP A 250 -12.86 -12.70 -14.24
CA ASP A 250 -13.33 -11.66 -13.32
C ASP A 250 -13.61 -10.35 -14.09
N ALA A 251 -14.07 -9.31 -13.39
CA ALA A 251 -14.24 -7.97 -13.93
C ALA A 251 -12.96 -7.48 -14.63
N PHE A 252 -11.79 -7.73 -14.02
CA PHE A 252 -10.51 -7.15 -14.43
C PHE A 252 -9.55 -8.12 -15.13
N LEU A 253 -9.58 -9.43 -14.85
CA LEU A 253 -8.61 -10.39 -15.41
C LEU A 253 -9.27 -11.70 -15.87
N CYS A 254 -8.58 -12.42 -16.75
CA CYS A 254 -8.84 -13.83 -17.05
C CYS A 254 -7.76 -14.63 -16.34
N LEU A 255 -8.16 -15.52 -15.42
CA LEU A 255 -7.26 -16.40 -14.67
C LEU A 255 -7.36 -17.82 -15.26
N ILE A 256 -6.21 -18.51 -15.26
CA ILE A 256 -6.02 -19.89 -15.71
C ILE A 256 -6.15 -20.83 -14.52
#